data_AF-A0AA39V5N1-F1
#
_entry.id   AF-A0AA39V5N1-F1
#
_cell.length_a   1.000
_cell.length_b   1.000
_cell.length_c   1.000
_cell.angle_alpha   90.00
_cell.angle_beta   90.00
_cell.angle_gamma   90.00
#
_symmetry.space_group_name_H-M   'P 1'
#
loop_
_entity.id
_entity.type
_entity.pdbx_description
1 polymer ?
#
loop_
_entity_poly.entity_id
_entity_poly.type
_entity_poly.pdbx_seq_one_letter_code
_entity_poly.pdbx_strand_id
1 'polypeptide(L)'
;MTRALSWNDLEGTQAIKDVVAKRIPSWKDGLRPFQEQPIIHILKGKDVLLCNATGDGKPALFTVPILCHLEISDFPEAYPSLPAKSRPVGLIVTPTKELAGNIVTQLSEYGIVTLSYCHETLTAARKSGRNLTKEIAACKMYQVICVDPEHILGSE
;
A
#
# COMPACT_ATOMS: atom_id res chain seq x y z
N MET A 1 -2.59 32.03 6.77
CA MET A 1 -1.81 30.81 6.47
C MET A 1 -2.56 29.63 7.07
N THR A 2 -3.05 28.71 6.25
CA THR A 2 -3.72 27.49 6.74
C THR A 2 -2.67 26.59 7.40
N ARG A 3 -2.94 26.11 8.62
CA ARG A 3 -2.02 25.21 9.34
C ARG A 3 -1.88 23.91 8.54
N ALA A 4 -0.65 23.50 8.24
CA ALA A 4 -0.39 22.18 7.68
C ALA A 4 -0.74 21.11 8.74
N LEU A 5 -1.58 20.14 8.39
CA LEU A 5 -1.98 19.07 9.29
C LEU A 5 -0.93 17.96 9.29
N SER A 6 -0.89 17.18 10.38
CA SER A 6 -0.02 16.02 10.51
C SER A 6 -0.82 14.75 10.76
N TRP A 7 -0.26 13.62 10.34
CA TRP A 7 -0.86 12.29 10.55
C TRP A 7 -1.03 11.89 12.02
N ASN A 8 -0.34 12.55 12.95
CA ASN A 8 -0.46 12.31 14.39
C ASN A 8 -1.32 13.34 15.12
N ASP A 9 -1.87 14.33 14.41
CA ASP A 9 -2.85 15.27 14.98
C ASP A 9 -4.26 14.65 14.94
N LEU A 10 -5.22 15.24 15.64
CA LEU A 10 -6.58 14.69 15.76
C LEU A 10 -7.22 14.50 14.37
N GLU A 11 -7.06 15.48 13.49
CA GLU A 11 -7.59 15.45 12.13
C GLU A 11 -6.94 14.35 11.28
N GLY A 12 -5.61 14.16 11.40
CA GLY A 12 -4.89 13.12 10.66
C GLY A 12 -5.26 11.71 11.13
N THR A 13 -5.37 11.51 12.44
CA THR A 13 -5.79 10.22 13.00
C THR A 13 -7.25 9.89 12.68
N GLN A 14 -8.13 10.90 12.66
CA GLN A 14 -9.51 10.73 12.22
C GLN A 14 -9.59 10.40 10.72
N ALA A 15 -8.82 11.10 9.88
CA ALA A 15 -8.78 10.84 8.45
C ALA A 15 -8.37 9.39 8.13
N ILE A 16 -7.41 8.82 8.88
CA ILE A 16 -7.04 7.40 8.72
C ILE A 16 -8.24 6.48 8.99
N LYS A 17 -9.01 6.75 10.05
CA LYS A 17 -10.20 5.95 10.40
C LYS A 17 -11.29 6.09 9.34
N ASP A 18 -11.52 7.30 8.83
CA ASP A 18 -12.49 7.56 7.79
C ASP A 18 -12.13 6.84 6.48
N VAL A 19 -10.85 6.88 6.08
CA VAL A 19 -10.34 6.15 4.92
C VAL A 19 -10.58 4.64 5.09
N VAL A 20 -10.23 4.07 6.26
CA VAL A 20 -10.43 2.64 6.52
C VAL A 20 -11.91 2.27 6.42
N ALA A 21 -12.80 3.05 7.03
CA ALA A 21 -14.24 2.80 6.99
C ALA A 21 -14.81 2.87 5.56
N LYS A 22 -14.34 3.82 4.73
CA LYS A 22 -14.79 3.99 3.34
C LYS A 22 -14.22 2.94 2.39
N ARG A 23 -12.91 2.70 2.47
CA ARG A 23 -12.17 1.87 1.50
C ARG A 23 -12.16 0.39 1.85
N ILE A 24 -12.40 0.06 3.12
CA ILE A 24 -12.44 -1.32 3.63
C ILE A 24 -13.72 -1.50 4.47
N PRO A 25 -14.92 -1.45 3.85
CA PRO A 25 -16.18 -1.55 4.58
C PRO A 25 -16.38 -2.89 5.30
N SER A 26 -15.59 -3.92 4.95
CA SER A 26 -15.57 -5.21 5.65
C SER A 26 -14.95 -5.13 7.06
N TRP A 27 -14.16 -4.09 7.38
CA TRP A 27 -13.56 -3.90 8.71
C TRP A 27 -14.49 -3.08 9.61
N LYS A 28 -15.55 -3.73 10.12
CA LYS A 28 -16.59 -3.07 10.93
C LYS A 28 -16.05 -2.38 12.18
N ASP A 29 -15.08 -2.99 12.84
CA ASP A 29 -14.45 -2.47 14.06
C ASP A 29 -13.25 -1.54 13.77
N GLY A 30 -12.96 -1.28 12.49
CA GLY A 30 -11.83 -0.46 12.05
C GLY A 30 -10.47 -1.11 12.31
N LEU A 31 -9.48 -0.27 12.65
CA LEU A 31 -8.11 -0.71 12.93
C LEU A 31 -8.01 -1.36 14.30
N ARG A 32 -7.16 -2.37 14.40
CA ARG A 32 -6.77 -2.94 15.69
C ARG A 32 -5.81 -1.97 16.40
N PRO A 33 -5.83 -1.87 17.74
CA PRO A 33 -5.01 -0.91 18.48
C PRO A 33 -3.51 -0.96 18.14
N PHE A 34 -2.96 -2.15 17.91
CA PHE A 34 -1.54 -2.31 17.57
C PHE A 34 -1.19 -1.79 16.15
N GLN A 35 -2.18 -1.58 15.28
CA GLN A 35 -1.97 -1.10 13.90
C GLN A 35 -1.92 0.42 13.81
N GLU A 36 -2.63 1.14 14.69
CA GLU A 36 -2.82 2.60 14.60
C GLU A 36 -1.48 3.36 14.59
N GLN A 37 -0.67 3.17 15.64
CA GLN A 37 0.61 3.87 15.75
C GLN A 37 1.57 3.51 14.61
N PRO A 38 1.83 2.23 14.29
CA PRO A 38 2.65 1.87 13.12
C PRO A 38 2.21 2.52 11.82
N ILE A 39 0.91 2.56 11.52
CA ILE A 39 0.39 3.18 10.29
C ILE A 39 0.71 4.68 10.27
N ILE A 40 0.54 5.39 11.39
CA ILE A 40 0.90 6.80 11.51
C ILE A 40 2.41 7.00 11.27
N HIS A 41 3.26 6.13 11.82
CA HIS A 41 4.71 6.20 11.63
C HIS A 41 5.08 6.02 10.15
N ILE A 42 4.49 5.05 9.47
CA ILE A 42 4.72 4.78 8.04
C ILE A 42 4.25 5.96 7.18
N LEU A 43 3.07 6.51 7.45
CA LEU A 43 2.55 7.71 6.75
C LEU A 43 3.43 8.95 6.94
N LYS A 44 4.18 9.01 8.05
CA LYS A 44 5.20 10.05 8.32
C LYS A 44 6.57 9.73 7.72
N GLY A 45 6.69 8.64 6.96
CA GLY A 45 7.94 8.22 6.32
C GLY A 45 8.98 7.65 7.30
N LYS A 46 8.55 7.11 8.44
CA LYS A 46 9.44 6.45 9.41
C LYS A 46 9.49 4.94 9.16
N ASP A 47 10.66 4.37 9.40
CA ASP A 47 10.85 2.93 9.39
C ASP A 47 10.18 2.28 10.62
N VAL A 48 9.54 1.13 10.41
CA VAL A 48 8.82 0.40 11.45
C VAL A 48 9.19 -1.08 11.40
N LEU A 49 9.58 -1.63 12.55
CA LEU A 49 9.66 -3.06 12.78
C LEU A 49 8.44 -3.48 13.62
N LEU A 50 7.57 -4.31 13.06
CA LEU A 50 6.42 -4.87 13.76
C LEU A 50 6.58 -6.38 13.95
N CYS A 51 6.57 -6.83 15.21
CA CYS A 51 6.51 -8.24 15.57
C CYS A 51 5.12 -8.53 16.15
N ASN A 52 4.32 -9.31 15.43
CA ASN A 52 3.02 -9.79 15.91
C ASN A 52 2.69 -11.16 15.33
N ALA A 53 1.73 -11.89 15.90
CA ALA A 53 1.42 -13.25 15.47
C ALA A 53 0.88 -13.31 14.03
N THR A 54 0.99 -14.48 13.42
CA THR A 54 0.43 -14.73 12.08
C THR A 54 -1.10 -14.68 12.15
N GLY A 55 -1.73 -14.07 11.14
CA GLY A 55 -3.19 -13.92 11.11
C GLY A 55 -3.74 -12.68 11.83
N ASP A 56 -2.92 -11.90 12.53
CA ASP A 56 -3.39 -10.71 13.27
C ASP A 56 -3.70 -9.48 12.42
N GLY A 57 -3.50 -9.55 11.11
CA GLY A 57 -3.77 -8.43 10.20
C GLY A 57 -2.59 -7.48 10.01
N LYS A 58 -1.34 -7.96 10.11
CA LYS A 58 -0.12 -7.21 9.76
C LYS A 58 -0.16 -6.53 8.38
N PRO A 59 -0.78 -7.11 7.33
CA PRO A 59 -0.90 -6.44 6.02
C PRO A 59 -1.48 -5.02 6.05
N ALA A 60 -2.30 -4.70 7.06
CA ALA A 60 -2.84 -3.34 7.24
C ALA A 60 -1.76 -2.25 7.23
N LEU A 61 -0.55 -2.55 7.72
CA LEU A 61 0.56 -1.60 7.81
C LEU A 61 1.07 -1.14 6.44
N PHE A 62 0.94 -1.94 5.38
CA PHE A 62 1.27 -1.49 4.03
C PHE A 62 0.03 -1.14 3.20
N THR A 63 -1.14 -1.73 3.50
CA THR A 63 -2.39 -1.46 2.79
C THR A 63 -2.92 -0.07 3.10
N VAL A 64 -3.06 0.27 4.39
CA VAL A 64 -3.75 1.49 4.82
C VAL A 64 -3.00 2.76 4.42
N PRO A 65 -1.65 2.85 4.53
CA PRO A 65 -0.94 4.03 4.06
C PRO A 65 -1.15 4.33 2.57
N ILE A 66 -1.20 3.29 1.72
CA ILE A 66 -1.49 3.45 0.29
C ILE A 66 -2.90 4.00 0.09
N LEU A 67 -3.90 3.41 0.76
CA LEU A 67 -5.29 3.87 0.66
C LEU A 67 -5.48 5.31 1.16
N CYS A 68 -4.79 5.70 2.25
CA CYS A 68 -4.81 7.07 2.75
C CYS A 68 -4.28 8.05 1.71
N HIS A 69 -3.17 7.73 1.04
CA HIS A 69 -2.65 8.58 -0.03
C HIS A 69 -3.59 8.64 -1.25
N LEU A 70 -4.20 7.51 -1.64
CA LEU A 70 -5.14 7.47 -2.76
C LEU A 70 -6.40 8.28 -2.46
N GLU A 71 -7.08 8.01 -1.35
CA GLU A 71 -8.33 8.68 -0.97
C GLU A 71 -8.16 10.20 -0.84
N ILE A 72 -7.08 10.67 -0.21
CA ILE A 72 -6.82 12.10 -0.07
C ILE A 72 -6.48 12.74 -1.43
N SER A 73 -5.78 12.02 -2.31
CA SER A 73 -5.46 12.53 -3.64
C SER A 73 -6.70 12.59 -4.54
N ASP A 74 -7.63 11.64 -4.40
CA ASP A 74 -8.89 11.60 -5.13
C ASP A 74 -9.89 12.65 -4.62
N PHE A 75 -9.86 12.95 -3.31
CA PHE A 75 -10.82 13.84 -2.64
C PHE A 75 -10.12 14.91 -1.76
N PRO A 76 -9.29 15.80 -2.32
CA PRO A 76 -8.49 16.76 -1.55
C PRO A 76 -9.33 17.72 -0.71
N GLU A 77 -10.52 18.09 -1.18
CA GLU A 77 -11.45 18.98 -0.45
C GLU A 77 -12.04 18.33 0.81
N ALA A 78 -12.14 16.99 0.85
CA ALA A 78 -12.62 16.26 2.02
C ALA A 78 -11.53 16.14 3.11
N TYR A 79 -10.27 16.33 2.75
CA TYR A 79 -9.10 16.17 3.62
C TYR A 79 -8.15 17.37 3.51
N PRO A 80 -8.64 18.59 3.77
CA PRO A 80 -7.90 19.81 3.49
C PRO A 80 -6.60 19.87 4.29
N SER A 81 -5.50 20.24 3.64
CA SER A 81 -4.18 20.43 4.28
C SER A 81 -3.52 19.17 4.88
N LEU A 82 -4.04 17.96 4.61
CA LEU A 82 -3.34 16.70 4.93
C LEU A 82 -2.32 16.33 3.83
N PRO A 83 -1.11 15.89 4.21
CA PRO A 83 -0.08 15.55 3.22
C PRO A 83 -0.37 14.21 2.56
N ALA A 84 -0.47 14.18 1.22
CA ALA A 84 -0.64 12.96 0.44
C ALA A 84 0.30 12.90 -0.76
N LYS A 85 0.73 11.68 -1.11
CA LYS A 85 1.43 11.41 -2.36
C LYS A 85 0.39 11.21 -3.45
N SER A 86 0.46 11.99 -4.53
CA SER A 86 -0.46 11.87 -5.68
C SER A 86 -0.37 10.52 -6.40
N ARG A 87 0.76 9.83 -6.28
CA ARG A 87 1.00 8.49 -6.84
C ARG A 87 1.78 7.64 -5.84
N PRO A 88 1.12 7.08 -4.81
CA PRO A 88 1.78 6.22 -3.86
C PRO A 88 2.16 4.90 -4.54
N VAL A 89 3.43 4.50 -4.39
CA VAL A 89 3.95 3.22 -4.88
C VAL A 89 4.60 2.47 -3.73
N GLY A 90 4.18 1.22 -3.51
CA GLY A 90 4.73 0.29 -2.53
C GLY A 90 5.38 -0.92 -3.19
N LEU A 91 6.50 -1.35 -2.64
CA LEU A 91 7.16 -2.60 -3.00
C LEU A 91 7.04 -3.56 -1.82
N ILE A 92 6.40 -4.71 -2.02
CA ILE A 92 6.25 -5.75 -1.01
C ILE A 92 7.14 -6.91 -1.39
N VAL A 93 8.06 -7.28 -0.50
CA VAL A 93 8.93 -8.43 -0.66
C VAL A 93 8.38 -9.57 0.19
N THR A 94 8.10 -10.71 -0.43
CA THR A 94 7.47 -11.85 0.23
C THR A 94 8.11 -13.16 -0.23
N PRO A 95 8.34 -14.14 0.66
CA PRO A 95 9.16 -15.31 0.34
C PRO A 95 8.52 -16.30 -0.63
N THR A 96 7.20 -16.23 -0.86
CA THR A 96 6.51 -17.18 -1.75
C THR A 96 5.55 -16.49 -2.71
N LYS A 97 5.40 -17.09 -3.89
CA LYS A 97 4.48 -16.66 -4.95
C LYS A 97 3.02 -16.73 -4.51
N GLU A 98 2.64 -17.74 -3.75
CA GLU A 98 1.27 -17.90 -3.24
C GLU A 98 0.92 -16.76 -2.29
N LEU A 99 1.84 -16.37 -1.40
CA LEU A 99 1.64 -15.25 -0.50
C LEU A 99 1.58 -13.92 -1.27
N ALA A 100 2.42 -13.74 -2.30
CA ALA A 100 2.35 -12.60 -3.19
C ALA A 100 0.97 -12.50 -3.89
N GLY A 101 0.48 -13.62 -4.44
CA GLY A 101 -0.83 -13.72 -5.09
C GLY A 101 -1.99 -13.38 -4.15
N ASN A 102 -1.96 -13.88 -2.91
CA ASN A 102 -2.96 -13.56 -1.89
C ASN A 102 -2.98 -12.07 -1.56
N ILE A 103 -1.80 -11.46 -1.36
CA ILE A 103 -1.69 -10.02 -1.10
C ILE A 103 -2.21 -9.20 -2.28
N VAL A 104 -1.78 -9.53 -3.51
CA VAL A 104 -2.22 -8.86 -4.75
C VAL A 104 -3.73 -8.94 -4.92
N THR A 105 -4.32 -10.11 -4.67
CA THR A 105 -5.78 -10.31 -4.75
C THR A 105 -6.50 -9.44 -3.72
N GLN A 106 -6.09 -9.51 -2.45
CA GLN A 106 -6.68 -8.73 -1.37
C GLN A 106 -6.58 -7.22 -1.61
N LEU A 107 -5.41 -6.72 -2.04
CA LEU A 107 -5.22 -5.29 -2.32
C LEU A 107 -6.08 -4.81 -3.49
N SER A 108 -6.26 -5.65 -4.51
CA SER A 108 -7.10 -5.34 -5.67
C SER A 108 -8.58 -5.20 -5.30
N GLU A 109 -9.07 -5.95 -4.30
CA GLU A 109 -10.42 -5.78 -3.75
C GLU A 109 -10.65 -4.39 -3.13
N TYR A 110 -9.59 -3.72 -2.67
CA TYR A 110 -9.64 -2.36 -2.14
C TYR A 110 -9.39 -1.27 -3.20
N GLY A 111 -9.37 -1.66 -4.47
CA GLY A 111 -9.15 -0.76 -5.60
C GLY A 111 -7.70 -0.31 -5.79
N ILE A 112 -6.73 -1.06 -5.23
CA ILE A 112 -5.30 -0.80 -5.44
C ILE A 112 -4.85 -1.56 -6.70
N VAL A 113 -4.29 -0.84 -7.67
CA VAL A 113 -3.71 -1.41 -8.88
C VAL A 113 -2.39 -2.09 -8.54
N THR A 114 -2.35 -3.41 -8.66
CA THR A 114 -1.27 -4.25 -8.16
C THR A 114 -0.59 -5.06 -9.27
N LEU A 115 0.62 -5.54 -8.99
CA LEU A 115 1.36 -6.48 -9.84
C LEU A 115 2.05 -7.54 -8.97
N SER A 116 1.85 -8.83 -9.30
CA SER A 116 2.74 -9.89 -8.83
C SER A 116 3.92 -10.05 -9.81
N TYR A 117 5.11 -9.66 -9.38
CA TYR A 117 6.35 -9.77 -10.15
C TYR A 117 7.00 -11.13 -9.89
N CYS A 118 6.57 -12.12 -10.66
CA CYS A 118 7.06 -13.50 -10.63
C CYS A 118 7.31 -14.02 -12.05
N HIS A 119 7.97 -15.17 -12.16
CA HIS A 119 8.31 -15.82 -13.43
C HIS A 119 7.11 -15.93 -14.40
N GLU A 120 5.92 -16.27 -13.91
CA GLU A 120 4.71 -16.45 -14.69
C GLU A 120 4.24 -15.13 -15.32
N THR A 121 4.13 -14.07 -14.52
CA THR A 121 3.74 -12.74 -14.99
C THR A 121 4.79 -12.14 -15.93
N LEU A 122 6.07 -12.36 -15.65
CA LEU A 122 7.18 -11.96 -16.52
C LEU A 122 7.12 -12.66 -17.88
N THR A 123 6.85 -13.96 -17.88
CA THR A 123 6.71 -14.76 -19.10
C THR A 123 5.52 -14.30 -19.92
N ALA A 124 4.37 -14.06 -19.29
CA ALA A 124 3.17 -13.56 -19.95
C ALA A 124 3.38 -12.15 -20.56
N ALA A 125 4.06 -11.26 -19.83
CA ALA A 125 4.39 -9.94 -20.32
C ALA A 125 5.34 -9.99 -21.53
N ARG A 126 6.40 -10.81 -21.47
CA ARG A 126 7.33 -11.01 -22.60
C ARG A 126 6.60 -11.52 -23.85
N LYS A 127 5.70 -12.50 -23.69
CA LYS A 127 4.89 -13.04 -24.79
C LYS A 127 3.95 -12.00 -25.42
N SER A 128 3.50 -11.02 -24.65
CA SER A 128 2.66 -9.91 -25.13
C SER A 128 3.48 -8.69 -25.57
N GLY A 129 4.80 -8.78 -25.66
CA GLY A 129 5.68 -7.69 -26.05
C GLY A 129 5.82 -6.57 -25.00
N ARG A 130 5.34 -6.81 -23.77
CA ARG A 130 5.39 -5.85 -22.66
C ARG A 130 6.73 -5.94 -21.92
N ASN A 131 7.18 -4.79 -21.44
CA ASN A 131 8.39 -4.68 -20.62
C ASN A 131 8.01 -4.19 -19.22
N LEU A 132 7.74 -5.12 -18.30
CA LEU A 132 7.28 -4.80 -16.95
C LEU A 132 8.28 -3.93 -16.18
N THR A 133 9.59 -4.14 -16.35
CA THR A 133 10.61 -3.33 -15.69
C THR A 133 10.49 -1.85 -16.09
N LYS A 134 10.29 -1.56 -17.38
CA LYS A 134 10.04 -0.18 -17.85
C LYS A 134 8.71 0.38 -17.34
N GLU A 135 7.66 -0.44 -17.31
CA GLU A 135 6.35 -0.03 -16.81
C GLU A 135 6.37 0.30 -15.32
N ILE A 136 7.06 -0.51 -14.51
CA ILE A 136 7.27 -0.28 -13.08
C ILE A 136 8.11 0.97 -12.86
N ALA A 137 9.24 1.11 -13.57
CA ALA A 137 10.12 2.27 -13.45
C ALA A 137 9.44 3.59 -13.83
N ALA A 138 8.39 3.55 -14.66
CA ALA A 138 7.62 4.74 -14.99
C ALA A 138 6.76 5.26 -13.82
N CYS A 139 6.46 4.44 -12.80
CA CYS A 139 5.60 4.78 -11.66
C CYS A 139 4.25 5.40 -12.08
N LYS A 140 3.65 4.87 -13.16
CA LYS A 140 2.37 5.37 -13.72
C LYS A 140 1.19 4.45 -13.50
N MET A 141 1.42 3.13 -13.55
CA MET A 141 0.35 2.14 -13.61
C MET A 141 0.12 1.47 -12.25
N TYR A 142 1.20 1.02 -11.61
CA TYR A 142 1.12 0.18 -10.41
C TYR A 142 1.29 1.01 -9.15
N GLN A 143 0.43 0.75 -8.16
CA GLN A 143 0.49 1.33 -6.83
C GLN A 143 1.13 0.36 -5.84
N VAL A 144 1.02 -0.95 -6.05
CA VAL A 144 1.76 -1.95 -5.27
C VAL A 144 2.35 -3.02 -6.20
N ILE A 145 3.63 -3.32 -6.01
CA ILE A 145 4.31 -4.44 -6.66
C ILE A 145 4.72 -5.42 -5.57
N CYS A 146 4.23 -6.66 -5.65
CA CYS A 146 4.70 -7.77 -4.84
C CYS A 146 5.80 -8.50 -5.61
N VAL A 147 6.97 -8.69 -5.00
CA VAL A 147 8.15 -9.31 -5.64
C VAL A 147 8.63 -10.47 -4.80
N ASP A 148 8.95 -11.57 -5.48
CA ASP A 148 9.71 -12.69 -4.91
C ASP A 148 11.19 -12.29 -4.75
N PRO A 149 11.82 -12.51 -3.58
CA PRO A 149 13.25 -12.25 -3.36
C PRO A 149 14.18 -12.70 -4.49
N GLU A 150 13.89 -13.81 -5.18
CA GLU A 150 14.70 -14.33 -6.29
C GLU A 150 14.86 -13.35 -7.46
N HIS A 151 13.93 -12.39 -7.58
CA HIS A 151 13.92 -11.40 -8.66
C HIS A 151 14.44 -10.02 -8.24
N ILE A 152 14.79 -9.83 -6.97
CA ILE A 152 15.30 -8.56 -6.44
C ILE A 152 16.83 -8.50 -6.54
N LEU A 153 17.48 -9.64 -6.32
CA LEU A 153 18.91 -9.80 -6.51
C LEU A 153 19.13 -9.96 -8.01
N GLY A 154 19.67 -8.94 -8.66
CA GLY A 154 20.03 -9.02 -10.08
C GLY A 154 20.84 -10.29 -10.32
N SER A 155 20.58 -10.99 -11.42
CA SER A 155 21.51 -12.00 -11.93
C SER A 155 22.86 -11.31 -12.09
N GLU A 156 23.86 -11.79 -11.34
CA GLU A 156 25.27 -11.43 -11.53
C GLU A 156 25.69 -11.56 -13.00
#